data_AF-P81439-F1
#
_entry.id   AF-P81439-F1
#
_cell.length_a   1.000
_cell.length_b   1.000
_cell.length_c   1.000
_cell.angle_alpha   90.00
_cell.angle_beta   90.00
_cell.angle_gamma   90.00
#
_symmetry.space_group_name_H-M   'P 1'
#
loop_
_entity.id
_entity.type
_entity.pdbx_description
1 polymer ?
#
loop_
_entity_poly.entity_id
_entity_poly.type
_entity_poly.pdbx_seq_one_letter_code
_entity_poly.pdbx_strand_id
1 'polypeptide(L)'
;MALSQNQAKFSKGFVVMIWVLFIACAITSTEASLTKCQQLQASANSGLIGAYVPQCKETGEFEEKQCWGSTGYCWCVDEDGKEILGTKIRGSPDCSRRKAALTLCQMMQAIIVNVPGWCGPPSCKADGSFDEVQCCASNGECYCVDKKGKELEGTRQQGRPTCERHLSECEEARIKAHSNSLRVEMFVPECFEDGSYNPVQCWPSTGYCWCVDEGGVKVPGSDVRFKRPTC
;
A
#
# COMPACT_ATOMS: atom_id res chain seq x y z
N MET A 1 -88.79 -21.93 -30.47
CA MET A 1 -87.41 -22.14 -29.98
C MET A 1 -86.61 -20.92 -30.39
N ALA A 2 -86.26 -20.05 -29.44
CA ALA A 2 -85.44 -18.87 -29.68
C ALA A 2 -83.96 -19.29 -29.61
N LEU A 3 -83.17 -18.90 -30.61
CA LEU A 3 -81.70 -18.90 -30.52
C LEU A 3 -81.21 -17.50 -30.89
N SER A 4 -80.44 -16.93 -29.97
CA SER A 4 -79.95 -15.56 -29.97
C SER A 4 -78.78 -15.40 -30.93
N GLN A 5 -78.81 -14.35 -31.75
CA GLN A 5 -77.68 -13.86 -32.52
C GLN A 5 -77.06 -12.68 -31.75
N ASN A 6 -76.02 -12.95 -30.95
CA ASN A 6 -75.17 -11.94 -30.33
C ASN A 6 -74.15 -11.45 -31.36
N GLN A 7 -74.44 -10.34 -32.05
CA GLN A 7 -73.47 -9.62 -32.89
C GLN A 7 -73.01 -8.37 -32.14
N ALA A 8 -71.79 -8.46 -31.60
CA ALA A 8 -71.12 -7.42 -30.84
C ALA A 8 -70.78 -6.21 -31.74
N LYS A 9 -71.44 -5.08 -31.51
CA LYS A 9 -71.01 -3.79 -32.03
C LYS A 9 -69.90 -3.25 -31.12
N PHE A 10 -68.65 -3.63 -31.42
CA PHE A 10 -67.47 -3.05 -30.79
C PHE A 10 -67.41 -1.54 -31.12
N SER A 11 -67.75 -0.71 -30.13
CA SER A 11 -67.74 0.74 -30.27
C SER A 11 -66.30 1.26 -30.39
N LYS A 12 -66.07 2.20 -31.32
CA LYS A 12 -64.78 2.87 -31.58
C LYS A 12 -64.09 3.39 -30.31
N GLY A 13 -64.86 3.70 -29.25
CA GLY A 13 -64.34 4.13 -27.95
C GLY A 13 -63.48 3.07 -27.23
N PHE A 14 -63.73 1.78 -27.45
CA PHE A 14 -62.98 0.70 -26.79
C PHE A 14 -61.55 0.58 -27.34
N VAL A 15 -61.38 0.79 -28.65
CA VAL A 15 -60.05 0.77 -29.31
C VAL A 15 -59.20 1.98 -28.86
N VAL A 16 -59.81 3.16 -28.72
CA VAL A 16 -59.10 4.36 -28.23
C VAL A 16 -58.64 4.18 -26.78
N MET A 17 -59.49 3.59 -25.90
CA MET A 17 -59.08 3.29 -24.52
C MET A 17 -57.92 2.30 -24.46
N ILE A 18 -57.89 1.28 -25.31
CA ILE A 18 -56.77 0.33 -25.37
C ILE A 18 -55.47 1.04 -25.77
N TRP A 19 -55.50 1.93 -26.76
CA TRP A 19 -54.32 2.70 -27.18
C TRP A 19 -53.80 3.67 -26.10
N VAL A 20 -54.71 4.32 -25.34
CA VAL A 20 -54.33 5.18 -24.21
C VAL A 20 -53.66 4.37 -23.10
N LEU A 21 -54.12 3.15 -22.83
CA LEU A 21 -53.52 2.25 -21.83
C LEU A 21 -52.14 1.73 -22.27
N PHE A 22 -51.92 1.45 -23.56
CA PHE A 22 -50.59 1.09 -24.07
C PHE A 22 -49.58 2.23 -23.94
N ILE A 23 -50.00 3.49 -24.19
CA ILE A 23 -49.13 4.67 -24.00
C ILE A 23 -48.83 4.89 -22.51
N ALA A 24 -49.84 4.74 -21.63
CA ALA A 24 -49.64 4.89 -20.19
C ALA A 24 -48.67 3.85 -19.60
N CYS A 25 -48.68 2.61 -20.13
CA CYS A 25 -47.79 1.54 -19.67
C CYS A 25 -46.31 1.79 -20.04
N ALA A 26 -46.04 2.41 -21.20
CA ALA A 26 -44.68 2.70 -21.65
C ALA A 26 -43.99 3.86 -20.92
N ILE A 27 -44.71 4.66 -20.12
CA ILE A 27 -44.19 5.88 -19.50
C ILE A 27 -43.63 5.65 -18.07
N THR A 28 -43.87 4.50 -17.42
CA THR A 28 -43.66 4.39 -15.96
C THR A 28 -42.51 3.52 -15.45
N SER A 29 -41.64 2.95 -16.30
CA SER A 29 -40.48 2.16 -15.82
C SER A 29 -39.12 2.77 -16.18
N THR A 30 -38.90 4.02 -15.77
CA THR A 30 -37.53 4.45 -15.42
C THR A 30 -37.38 4.31 -13.92
N GLU A 31 -37.47 3.07 -13.42
CA GLU A 31 -37.02 2.79 -12.05
C GLU A 31 -35.53 3.12 -12.01
N ALA A 32 -35.20 4.26 -11.41
CA ALA A 32 -33.82 4.66 -11.20
C ALA A 32 -33.13 3.53 -10.42
N SER A 33 -32.27 2.78 -11.12
CA SER A 33 -31.51 1.69 -10.51
C SER A 33 -30.74 2.25 -9.32
N LEU A 34 -31.01 1.70 -8.15
CA LEU A 34 -30.45 2.17 -6.89
C LEU A 34 -28.92 2.00 -6.94
N THR A 35 -28.16 3.02 -6.54
CA THR A 35 -26.70 2.95 -6.49
C THR A 35 -26.20 2.00 -5.39
N LYS A 36 -24.92 1.59 -5.45
CA LYS A 36 -24.30 0.71 -4.44
C LYS A 36 -24.48 1.24 -3.02
N CYS A 37 -24.25 2.54 -2.79
CA CYS A 37 -24.43 3.14 -1.47
C CYS A 37 -25.91 3.12 -1.04
N GLN A 38 -26.83 3.54 -1.92
CA GLN A 38 -28.26 3.56 -1.62
C GLN A 38 -28.83 2.15 -1.35
N GLN A 39 -28.35 1.11 -2.05
CA GLN A 39 -28.70 -0.28 -1.77
C GLN A 39 -28.24 -0.73 -0.37
N LEU A 40 -27.01 -0.38 0.02
CA LEU A 40 -26.50 -0.67 1.36
C LEU A 40 -27.25 0.12 2.44
N GLN A 41 -27.62 1.37 2.17
CA GLN A 41 -28.40 2.19 3.09
C GLN A 41 -29.80 1.62 3.33
N ALA A 42 -30.50 1.17 2.27
CA ALA A 42 -31.82 0.54 2.37
C ALA A 42 -31.77 -0.80 3.13
N SER A 43 -30.74 -1.61 2.91
CA SER A 43 -30.58 -2.89 3.62
C SER A 43 -30.20 -2.71 5.09
N ALA A 44 -29.39 -1.71 5.43
CA ALA A 44 -28.97 -1.42 6.81
C ALA A 44 -30.13 -0.96 7.72
N ASN A 45 -31.17 -0.35 7.16
CA ASN A 45 -32.35 0.10 7.92
C ASN A 45 -33.24 -1.06 8.41
N SER A 46 -32.98 -2.31 7.99
CA SER A 46 -33.90 -3.43 8.15
C SER A 46 -33.71 -4.29 9.42
N GLY A 47 -33.09 -3.81 10.51
CA GLY A 47 -33.43 -4.41 11.82
C GLY A 47 -32.41 -4.53 12.95
N LEU A 48 -31.20 -3.94 12.89
CA LEU A 48 -30.30 -3.96 14.06
C LEU A 48 -30.06 -2.54 14.60
N ILE A 49 -30.59 -2.26 15.79
CA ILE A 49 -30.37 -0.97 16.48
C ILE A 49 -28.87 -0.78 16.68
N GLY A 50 -28.36 0.35 16.19
CA GLY A 50 -26.94 0.67 16.26
C GLY A 50 -26.08 0.00 15.19
N ALA A 51 -26.66 -0.66 14.17
CA ALA A 51 -25.91 -1.04 12.97
C ALA A 51 -25.36 0.19 12.23
N TYR A 52 -24.28 -0.03 11.48
CA TYR A 52 -23.73 0.98 10.60
C TYR A 52 -24.65 1.18 9.39
N VAL A 53 -25.06 2.42 9.16
CA VAL A 53 -25.81 2.84 7.98
C VAL A 53 -24.88 3.73 7.16
N PRO A 54 -24.51 3.34 5.93
CA PRO A 54 -23.66 4.17 5.08
C PRO A 54 -24.32 5.51 4.75
N GLN A 55 -23.49 6.55 4.66
CA GLN A 55 -23.85 7.90 4.24
C GLN A 55 -23.60 8.08 2.75
N CYS A 56 -24.63 8.46 2.00
CA CYS A 56 -24.57 8.63 0.56
C CYS A 56 -24.76 10.10 0.19
N LYS A 57 -24.00 10.59 -0.79
CA LYS A 57 -24.27 11.85 -1.48
C LYS A 57 -25.60 11.75 -2.22
N GLU A 58 -26.17 12.90 -2.62
CA GLU A 58 -27.39 12.95 -3.42
C GLU A 58 -27.27 12.20 -4.77
N THR A 59 -26.06 12.12 -5.32
CA THR A 59 -25.75 11.36 -6.54
C THR A 59 -25.79 9.84 -6.34
N GLY A 60 -25.85 9.35 -5.10
CA GLY A 60 -25.77 7.94 -4.74
C GLY A 60 -24.35 7.39 -4.59
N GLU A 61 -23.32 8.22 -4.81
CA GLU A 61 -21.95 7.91 -4.37
C GLU A 61 -21.84 7.90 -2.85
N PHE A 62 -20.82 7.25 -2.31
CA PHE A 62 -20.50 7.36 -0.88
C PHE A 62 -20.02 8.78 -0.55
N GLU A 63 -20.44 9.29 0.61
CA GLU A 63 -19.74 10.43 1.20
C GLU A 63 -18.31 10.02 1.56
N GLU A 64 -17.33 10.87 1.27
CA GLU A 64 -15.91 10.56 1.55
C GLU A 64 -15.69 10.24 3.03
N LYS A 65 -16.47 10.84 3.93
CA LYS A 65 -16.47 10.57 5.36
C LYS A 65 -17.69 9.73 5.71
N GLN A 66 -17.46 8.56 6.29
CA GLN A 66 -18.50 7.69 6.84
C GLN A 66 -18.43 7.70 8.37
N CYS A 67 -19.58 7.56 9.03
CA CYS A 67 -19.67 7.60 10.48
C CYS A 67 -20.57 6.48 11.03
N TRP A 68 -20.07 5.76 12.02
CA TRP A 68 -20.87 4.80 12.78
C TRP A 68 -21.39 5.43 14.07
N GLY A 69 -22.59 6.01 13.99
CA GLY A 69 -23.18 6.82 15.07
C GLY A 69 -23.24 6.13 16.43
N SER A 70 -23.51 4.83 16.49
CA SER A 70 -23.60 4.09 17.77
C SER A 70 -22.26 3.88 18.48
N THR A 71 -21.14 3.94 17.75
CA THR A 71 -19.79 3.77 18.30
C THR A 71 -19.00 5.07 18.39
N GLY A 72 -19.45 6.12 17.68
CA GLY A 72 -18.79 7.41 17.59
C GLY A 72 -17.54 7.42 16.70
N TYR A 73 -17.24 6.32 16.00
CA TYR A 73 -16.14 6.25 15.04
C TYR A 73 -16.57 6.79 13.68
N CYS A 74 -15.70 7.56 13.04
CA CYS A 74 -15.81 7.90 11.63
C CYS A 74 -14.49 7.58 10.91
N TRP A 75 -14.57 7.34 9.62
CA TRP A 75 -13.45 7.02 8.73
C TRP A 75 -13.66 7.62 7.34
N CYS A 76 -12.61 7.66 6.54
CA CYS A 76 -12.72 8.01 5.14
C CYS A 76 -12.90 6.73 4.30
N VAL A 77 -13.59 6.85 3.17
CA VAL A 77 -13.78 5.74 2.22
C VAL A 77 -13.27 6.11 0.82
N ASP A 78 -12.91 5.09 0.04
CA ASP A 78 -12.65 5.24 -1.40
C ASP A 78 -13.97 5.36 -2.20
N GLU A 79 -13.86 5.49 -3.53
CA GLU A 79 -15.00 5.61 -4.45
C GLU A 79 -15.96 4.40 -4.38
N ASP A 80 -15.46 3.25 -3.93
CA ASP A 80 -16.23 2.01 -3.74
C ASP A 80 -16.93 1.91 -2.38
N GLY A 81 -16.70 2.88 -1.48
CA GLY A 81 -17.22 2.87 -0.10
C GLY A 81 -16.40 2.01 0.86
N LYS A 82 -15.17 1.60 0.49
CA LYS A 82 -14.29 0.81 1.36
C LYS A 82 -13.49 1.72 2.29
N GLU A 83 -13.39 1.34 3.56
CA GLU A 83 -12.61 2.06 4.56
C GLU A 83 -11.14 2.21 4.13
N ILE A 84 -10.66 3.45 4.12
CA ILE A 84 -9.25 3.78 3.96
C ILE A 84 -8.57 3.54 5.32
N LEU A 85 -7.61 2.62 5.37
CA LEU A 85 -6.92 2.24 6.60
C LEU A 85 -6.35 3.47 7.33
N GLY A 86 -6.39 3.43 8.67
CA GLY A 86 -5.91 4.48 9.59
C GLY A 86 -6.62 5.83 9.49
N THR A 87 -7.77 5.90 8.81
CA THR A 87 -8.65 7.07 8.87
C THR A 87 -9.71 6.97 9.96
N LYS A 88 -9.86 5.78 10.58
CA LYS A 88 -10.84 5.51 11.62
C LYS A 88 -10.45 6.14 12.96
N ILE A 89 -11.20 7.17 13.35
CA ILE A 89 -11.00 7.90 14.61
C ILE A 89 -12.32 8.13 15.32
N ARG A 90 -12.29 8.46 16.61
CA ARG A 90 -13.46 9.06 17.28
C ARG A 90 -13.55 10.53 16.87
N GLY A 91 -14.68 10.94 16.28
CA GLY A 91 -14.86 12.30 15.75
C GLY A 91 -14.68 12.39 14.22
N SER A 92 -14.35 13.56 13.69
CA SER A 92 -14.35 13.81 12.23
C SER A 92 -12.94 13.68 11.61
N PRO A 93 -12.68 12.68 10.75
CA PRO A 93 -11.42 12.61 10.02
C PRO A 93 -11.32 13.70 8.92
N ASP A 94 -10.10 14.11 8.60
CA ASP A 94 -9.79 14.91 7.41
C ASP A 94 -9.71 13.98 6.18
N CYS A 95 -10.74 14.04 5.33
CA CYS A 95 -10.82 13.32 4.06
C CYS A 95 -10.49 14.22 2.84
N SER A 96 -10.25 15.53 3.04
CA SER A 96 -9.98 16.48 1.96
C SER A 96 -8.63 16.25 1.29
N ARG A 97 -7.69 15.65 2.02
CA ARG A 97 -6.50 15.08 1.42
C ARG A 97 -6.91 13.71 0.92
N ARG A 98 -6.73 13.42 -0.39
CA ARG A 98 -6.51 12.05 -0.84
C ARG A 98 -5.33 11.53 -0.02
N LYS A 99 -5.57 11.00 1.18
CA LYS A 99 -4.51 10.45 2.01
C LYS A 99 -4.00 9.30 1.19
N ALA A 100 -2.81 9.51 0.62
CA ALA A 100 -2.06 8.48 -0.06
C ALA A 100 -2.17 7.20 0.78
N ALA A 101 -2.43 6.07 0.13
CA ALA A 101 -2.48 4.78 0.79
C ALA A 101 -1.37 4.73 1.84
N LEU A 102 -1.74 4.47 3.11
CA LEU A 102 -0.79 4.49 4.21
C LEU A 102 0.45 3.67 3.83
N THR A 103 1.62 4.19 4.18
CA THR A 103 2.86 3.44 3.98
C THR A 103 2.87 2.20 4.87
N LEU A 104 3.76 1.24 4.57
CA LEU A 104 3.90 0.02 5.37
C LEU A 104 4.13 0.33 6.87
N CYS A 105 4.99 1.32 7.18
CA CYS A 105 5.24 1.73 8.56
C CYS A 105 3.99 2.35 9.21
N GLN A 106 3.31 3.27 8.52
CA GLN A 106 2.09 3.90 9.04
C GLN A 106 0.95 2.89 9.26
N MET A 107 0.83 1.88 8.37
CA MET A 107 -0.11 0.77 8.57
C MET A 107 0.26 -0.06 9.82
N MET A 108 1.54 -0.35 10.01
CA MET A 108 2.01 -1.09 11.19
C MET A 108 1.83 -0.31 12.50
N GLN A 109 1.91 1.03 12.46
CA GLN A 109 1.59 1.87 13.63
C GLN A 109 0.13 1.78 14.08
N ALA A 110 -0.80 1.50 13.15
CA ALA A 110 -2.23 1.42 13.45
C ALA A 110 -2.65 0.10 14.12
N ILE A 111 -1.74 -0.87 14.25
CA ILE A 111 -2.03 -2.16 14.87
C ILE A 111 -1.94 -2.03 16.40
N ILE A 112 -3.09 -2.02 17.09
CA ILE A 112 -3.17 -2.09 18.55
C ILE A 112 -3.21 -3.56 18.96
N VAL A 113 -2.06 -4.16 19.27
CA VAL A 113 -2.00 -5.51 19.85
C VAL A 113 -1.18 -5.51 21.13
N ASN A 114 -1.75 -6.03 22.21
CA ASN A 114 -1.03 -6.26 23.47
C ASN A 114 -0.42 -7.66 23.46
N VAL A 115 0.66 -7.85 22.71
CA VAL A 115 1.38 -9.14 22.66
C VAL A 115 2.57 -9.10 23.63
N PRO A 116 2.73 -10.10 24.54
CA PRO A 116 3.91 -10.20 25.38
C PRO A 116 5.21 -10.20 24.56
N GLY A 117 6.17 -9.35 24.93
CA GLY A 117 7.43 -9.18 24.20
C GLY A 117 7.34 -8.27 22.96
N TRP A 118 6.17 -7.73 22.62
CA TRP A 118 6.04 -6.76 21.55
C TRP A 118 6.69 -5.42 21.94
N CYS A 119 7.56 -4.92 21.07
CA CYS A 119 8.27 -3.65 21.28
C CYS A 119 7.40 -2.40 21.07
N GLY A 120 6.16 -2.57 20.64
CA GLY A 120 5.26 -1.49 20.28
C GLY A 120 5.18 -1.25 18.77
N PRO A 121 4.37 -0.26 18.35
CA PRO A 121 4.30 0.15 16.96
C PRO A 121 5.66 0.69 16.47
N PRO A 122 6.02 0.49 15.19
CA PRO A 122 7.28 0.98 14.67
C PRO A 122 7.32 2.51 14.64
N SER A 123 8.51 3.08 14.77
CA SER A 123 8.80 4.49 14.53
C SER A 123 8.91 4.75 13.02
N CYS A 124 8.20 5.76 12.53
CA CYS A 124 8.21 6.15 11.12
C CYS A 124 8.82 7.54 10.95
N LYS A 125 9.52 7.76 9.83
CA LYS A 125 9.93 9.09 9.35
C LYS A 125 8.71 9.87 8.84
N ALA A 126 8.88 11.17 8.61
CA ALA A 126 7.80 12.05 8.16
C ALA A 126 7.21 11.67 6.78
N ASP A 127 8.00 11.01 5.93
CA ASP A 127 7.56 10.47 4.63
C ASP A 127 6.80 9.13 4.75
N GLY A 128 6.68 8.58 5.97
CA GLY A 128 6.07 7.30 6.25
C GLY A 128 6.97 6.09 6.03
N SER A 129 8.23 6.26 5.63
CA SER A 129 9.20 5.16 5.69
C SER A 129 9.56 4.83 7.14
N PHE A 130 10.15 3.67 7.40
CA PHE A 130 10.62 3.32 8.74
C PHE A 130 11.77 4.23 9.15
N ASP A 131 11.78 4.68 10.41
CA ASP A 131 13.01 5.18 11.00
C ASP A 131 14.05 4.04 11.00
N GLU A 132 15.30 4.35 10.70
CA GLU A 132 16.33 3.32 10.56
C GLU A 132 16.63 2.64 11.89
N VAL A 133 16.45 3.38 12.99
CA VAL A 133 16.50 2.83 14.35
C VAL A 133 15.10 2.67 14.89
N GLN A 134 14.80 1.46 15.37
CA GLN A 134 13.59 1.13 16.10
C GLN A 134 13.96 0.89 17.57
N CYS A 135 13.17 1.43 18.50
CA CYS A 135 13.42 1.27 19.93
C CYS A 135 12.19 0.68 20.62
N CYS A 136 12.42 -0.31 21.46
CA CYS A 136 11.41 -0.96 22.29
C CYS A 136 11.11 -0.07 23.50
N ALA A 137 9.88 0.43 23.58
CA ALA A 137 9.46 1.29 24.69
C ALA A 137 9.51 0.59 26.06
N SER A 138 9.43 -0.74 26.07
CA SER A 138 9.35 -1.57 27.28
C SER A 138 10.69 -1.75 28.01
N ASN A 139 11.81 -1.78 27.28
CA ASN A 139 13.12 -2.14 27.86
C ASN A 139 14.28 -1.25 27.39
N GLY A 140 14.04 -0.27 26.52
CA GLY A 140 15.08 0.65 26.03
C GLY A 140 16.06 0.06 25.03
N GLU A 141 15.86 -1.19 24.59
CA GLU A 141 16.64 -1.77 23.51
C GLU A 141 16.28 -1.11 22.18
N CYS A 142 17.28 -0.80 21.38
CA CYS A 142 17.10 -0.35 20.00
C CYS A 142 17.87 -1.23 19.03
N TYR A 143 17.39 -1.31 17.80
CA TYR A 143 17.94 -2.09 16.70
C TYR A 143 17.74 -1.36 15.38
N CYS A 144 18.53 -1.71 14.38
CA CYS A 144 18.39 -1.16 13.04
C CYS A 144 17.41 -1.97 12.21
N VAL A 145 16.73 -1.32 11.25
CA VAL A 145 15.82 -1.98 10.32
C VAL A 145 16.11 -1.66 8.86
N ASP A 146 15.74 -2.57 7.97
CA ASP A 146 15.75 -2.35 6.53
C ASP A 146 14.59 -1.45 6.06
N LYS A 147 14.52 -1.18 4.74
CA LYS A 147 13.46 -0.35 4.14
C LYS A 147 12.04 -0.91 4.34
N LYS A 148 11.90 -2.19 4.72
CA LYS A 148 10.63 -2.88 4.99
C LYS A 148 10.33 -2.97 6.49
N GLY A 149 11.18 -2.44 7.35
CA GLY A 149 11.04 -2.50 8.80
C GLY A 149 11.50 -3.81 9.43
N LYS A 150 12.21 -4.67 8.67
CA LYS A 150 12.79 -5.91 9.22
C LYS A 150 14.07 -5.59 9.97
N GLU A 151 14.20 -6.13 11.19
CA GLU A 151 15.41 -6.02 12.00
C GLU A 151 16.65 -6.56 11.27
N LEU A 152 17.73 -5.78 11.33
CA LEU A 152 19.06 -6.17 10.86
C LEU A 152 19.76 -6.97 11.96
N GLU A 153 20.30 -8.14 11.61
CA GLU A 153 20.97 -9.00 12.56
C GLU A 153 22.17 -8.31 13.23
N GLY A 154 22.38 -8.60 14.51
CA GLY A 154 23.49 -8.07 15.30
C GLY A 154 23.36 -6.59 15.70
N THR A 155 22.27 -5.90 15.36
CA THR A 155 22.13 -4.46 15.62
C THR A 155 21.39 -4.13 16.92
N ARG A 156 20.77 -5.12 17.58
CA ARG A 156 20.02 -4.95 18.82
C ARG A 156 20.95 -4.72 20.01
N GLN A 157 20.78 -3.58 20.69
CA GLN A 157 21.57 -3.18 21.85
C GLN A 157 20.78 -2.25 22.77
N GLN A 158 21.32 -1.96 23.95
CA GLN A 158 20.80 -0.91 24.83
C GLN A 158 21.11 0.47 24.23
N GLY A 159 20.08 1.30 24.08
CA GLY A 159 20.20 2.62 23.44
C GLY A 159 20.40 2.56 21.92
N ARG A 160 20.53 3.74 21.29
CA ARG A 160 20.53 3.90 19.82
C ARG A 160 21.80 3.31 19.16
N PRO A 161 21.71 2.25 18.32
CA PRO A 161 22.84 1.77 17.53
C PRO A 161 23.21 2.73 16.40
N THR A 162 24.44 2.61 15.91
CA THR A 162 24.85 3.19 14.63
C THR A 162 24.34 2.29 13.51
N CYS A 163 23.32 2.73 12.79
CA CYS A 163 22.86 2.05 11.58
C CYS A 163 23.71 2.50 10.39
N GLU A 164 24.96 2.05 10.34
CA GLU A 164 25.64 2.01 9.05
C GLU A 164 24.95 0.88 8.28
N ARG A 165 24.34 1.24 7.13
CA ARG A 165 23.78 0.27 6.18
C ARG A 165 24.79 -0.88 6.12
N HIS A 166 24.43 -2.11 6.51
CA HIS A 166 25.35 -3.26 6.45
C HIS A 166 25.96 -3.25 5.05
N LEU A 167 27.17 -2.71 4.97
CA LEU A 167 27.85 -2.52 3.72
C LEU A 167 28.28 -3.91 3.35
N SER A 168 28.04 -4.30 2.10
CA SER A 168 28.62 -5.56 1.66
C SER A 168 30.14 -5.50 1.83
N GLU A 169 30.80 -6.64 1.91
CA GLU A 169 32.25 -6.69 1.99
C GLU A 169 32.93 -5.87 0.88
N CYS A 170 32.35 -5.89 -0.34
CA CYS A 170 32.80 -5.06 -1.46
C CYS A 170 32.64 -3.56 -1.17
N GLU A 171 31.49 -3.14 -0.64
CA GLU A 171 31.21 -1.74 -0.35
C GLU A 171 32.06 -1.20 0.81
N GLU A 172 32.28 -2.01 1.85
CA GLU A 172 33.21 -1.71 2.94
C GLU A 172 34.64 -1.54 2.42
N ALA A 173 35.10 -2.48 1.59
CA ALA A 173 36.41 -2.41 0.95
C ALA A 173 36.55 -1.15 0.08
N ARG A 174 35.49 -0.77 -0.64
CA ARG A 174 35.42 0.47 -1.44
C ARG A 174 35.57 1.72 -0.58
N ILE A 175 34.84 1.80 0.54
CA ILE A 175 34.91 2.93 1.48
C ILE A 175 36.29 3.01 2.11
N LYS A 176 36.83 1.87 2.57
CA LYS A 176 38.18 1.79 3.13
C LYS A 176 39.22 2.32 2.15
N ALA A 177 39.13 1.94 0.87
CA ALA A 177 40.04 2.41 -0.18
C ALA A 177 39.93 3.93 -0.42
N HIS A 178 38.74 4.52 -0.30
CA HIS A 178 38.55 5.97 -0.40
C HIS A 178 38.99 6.76 0.84
N SER A 179 38.87 6.18 2.04
CA SER A 179 39.22 6.85 3.29
C SER A 179 40.72 7.10 3.48
N ASN A 180 41.58 6.34 2.77
CA ASN A 180 43.02 6.50 2.87
C ASN A 180 43.52 7.66 1.99
N SER A 181 43.51 8.87 2.55
CA SER A 181 43.99 10.10 1.90
C SER A 181 45.53 10.16 1.71
N LEU A 182 46.29 9.28 2.39
CA LEU A 182 47.74 9.31 2.43
C LEU A 182 48.37 8.42 1.35
N ARG A 183 48.30 8.89 0.10
CA ARG A 183 49.16 8.52 -1.05
C ARG A 183 49.24 7.04 -1.46
N VAL A 184 49.36 6.88 -2.78
CA VAL A 184 49.50 5.62 -3.55
C VAL A 184 48.17 4.96 -3.85
N GLU A 185 47.69 5.24 -5.06
CA GLU A 185 47.01 4.30 -5.96
C GLU A 185 46.54 3.01 -5.29
N MET A 186 45.48 3.10 -4.49
CA MET A 186 44.85 1.93 -3.91
C MET A 186 43.80 1.43 -4.90
N PHE A 187 43.76 0.13 -5.11
CA PHE A 187 42.69 -0.51 -5.87
C PHE A 187 41.35 -0.28 -5.15
N VAL A 188 40.38 0.28 -5.89
CA VAL A 188 39.00 0.46 -5.44
C VAL A 188 38.17 -0.63 -6.12
N PRO A 189 37.56 -1.56 -5.38
CA PRO A 189 36.73 -2.60 -5.97
C PRO A 189 35.46 -2.04 -6.62
N GLU A 190 35.08 -2.63 -7.75
CA GLU A 190 33.81 -2.42 -8.43
C GLU A 190 32.76 -3.38 -7.85
N CYS A 191 31.65 -2.83 -7.35
CA CYS A 191 30.53 -3.60 -6.80
C CYS A 191 29.29 -3.43 -7.70
N PHE A 192 28.45 -4.45 -7.78
CA PHE A 192 27.10 -4.32 -8.34
C PHE A 192 26.16 -3.57 -7.37
N GLU A 193 24.97 -3.19 -7.85
CA GLU A 193 23.97 -2.45 -7.04
C GLU A 193 23.46 -3.24 -5.83
N ASP A 194 23.55 -4.57 -5.86
CA ASP A 194 23.18 -5.45 -4.75
C ASP A 194 24.29 -5.61 -3.69
N GLY A 195 25.47 -5.02 -3.94
CA GLY A 195 26.64 -5.08 -3.08
C GLY A 195 27.59 -6.24 -3.39
N SER A 196 27.27 -7.16 -4.30
CA SER A 196 28.20 -8.23 -4.70
C SER A 196 29.38 -7.68 -5.51
N TYR A 197 30.51 -8.41 -5.53
CA TYR A 197 31.67 -8.03 -6.34
C TYR A 197 31.35 -8.17 -7.83
N ASN A 198 31.77 -7.20 -8.65
CA ASN A 198 31.85 -7.40 -10.09
C ASN A 198 32.84 -8.55 -10.38
N PRO A 199 32.48 -9.61 -11.13
CA PRO A 199 33.37 -10.71 -11.45
C PRO A 199 34.68 -10.24 -12.11
N VAL A 200 34.63 -9.13 -12.85
CA VAL A 200 35.82 -8.45 -13.36
C VAL A 200 36.16 -7.27 -12.48
N GLN A 201 37.31 -7.33 -11.83
CA GLN A 201 37.90 -6.21 -11.11
C GLN A 201 39.00 -5.56 -11.94
N CYS A 202 39.04 -4.24 -11.96
CA CYS A 202 40.02 -3.48 -12.71
C CYS A 202 40.69 -2.44 -11.83
N TRP A 203 42.00 -2.25 -12.02
CA TRP A 203 42.78 -1.19 -11.40
C TRP A 203 43.20 -0.17 -12.47
N PRO A 204 42.47 0.95 -12.60
CA PRO A 204 42.64 1.85 -13.74
C PRO A 204 44.04 2.47 -13.87
N SER A 205 44.73 2.80 -12.77
CA SER A 205 46.05 3.45 -12.84
C SER A 205 47.14 2.53 -13.38
N THR A 206 47.00 1.21 -13.21
CA THR A 206 47.98 0.23 -13.68
C THR A 206 47.59 -0.42 -15.01
N GLY A 207 46.29 -0.35 -15.35
CA GLY A 207 45.69 -0.99 -16.52
C GLY A 207 45.47 -2.49 -16.36
N TYR A 208 45.64 -3.06 -15.16
CA TYR A 208 45.38 -4.47 -14.91
C TYR A 208 43.90 -4.71 -14.59
N CYS A 209 43.36 -5.83 -15.09
CA CYS A 209 42.07 -6.38 -14.69
C CYS A 209 42.20 -7.87 -14.42
N TRP A 210 41.39 -8.43 -13.52
CA TRP A 210 41.41 -9.85 -13.13
C TRP A 210 40.00 -10.34 -12.79
N CYS A 211 39.82 -11.67 -12.75
CA CYS A 211 38.59 -12.28 -12.25
C CYS A 211 38.63 -12.41 -10.72
N VAL A 212 37.48 -12.26 -10.07
CA VAL A 212 37.29 -12.56 -8.64
C VAL A 212 36.18 -13.59 -8.44
N ASP A 213 36.25 -14.32 -7.32
CA ASP A 213 35.15 -15.18 -6.87
C ASP A 213 34.03 -14.38 -6.17
N GLU A 214 33.00 -15.08 -5.66
CA GLU A 214 31.87 -14.46 -4.95
C GLU A 214 32.30 -13.65 -3.70
N GLY A 215 33.47 -13.97 -3.11
CA GLY A 215 34.06 -13.27 -1.97
C GLY A 215 35.03 -12.16 -2.35
N GLY A 216 35.21 -11.87 -3.65
CA GLY A 216 36.12 -10.82 -4.11
C GLY A 216 37.60 -11.24 -4.14
N VAL A 217 37.91 -12.54 -3.98
CA VAL A 217 39.28 -13.04 -4.02
C VAL A 217 39.72 -13.25 -5.47
N LYS A 218 40.91 -12.74 -5.82
CA LYS A 218 41.47 -12.87 -7.18
C LYS A 218 41.65 -14.35 -7.57
N VAL A 219 41.07 -14.74 -8.70
CA VAL A 219 41.29 -16.04 -9.33
C VAL A 219 42.73 -16.11 -9.85
N PRO A 220 43.53 -17.14 -9.48
CA PRO A 220 44.91 -17.27 -9.93
C PRO A 220 45.06 -17.27 -11.45
N GLY A 221 46.02 -16.51 -11.97
CA GLY A 221 46.33 -16.45 -13.41
C GLY A 221 45.29 -15.73 -14.28
N SER A 222 44.28 -15.10 -13.69
CA SER A 222 43.24 -14.37 -14.43
C SER A 222 43.61 -12.93 -14.82
N ASP A 223 44.76 -12.43 -14.35
CA ASP A 223 45.15 -11.05 -14.62
C ASP A 223 45.60 -10.82 -16.06
N VAL A 224 45.08 -9.74 -16.63
CA VAL A 224 45.38 -9.25 -17.97
C VAL A 224 45.65 -7.75 -17.91
N ARG A 225 46.46 -7.24 -18.84
CA ARG A 225 46.79 -5.81 -18.92
C ARG A 225 46.18 -5.17 -20.15
N PHE A 226 45.61 -3.98 -19.99
CA PHE A 226 44.95 -3.17 -21.02
C PHE A 226 43.78 -3.84 -21.76
N LYS A 227 43.18 -4.88 -21.15
CA LYS A 227 41.97 -5.56 -21.62
C LYS A 227 41.18 -6.12 -20.44
N ARG A 228 39.92 -6.52 -20.66
CA ARG A 228 39.10 -7.21 -19.65
C ARG A 228 39.21 -8.74 -19.83
N PRO A 229 39.40 -9.53 -18.76
CA PRO A 229 39.38 -10.98 -18.83
C PRO A 229 37.95 -11.49 -19.04
N THR A 230 37.82 -12.75 -19.46
CA THR A 230 36.53 -13.46 -19.45
C THR A 230 36.36 -14.12 -18.09
N CYS A 231 35.36 -13.65 -17.37
CA CYS A 231 34.75 -14.26 -16.20
C CYS A 231 33.25 -14.41 -16.58
#